data_AF-A0A3D0KQB4-F1
#
_entry.id   AF-A0A3D0KQB4-F1
#
_cell.length_a   1.000
_cell.length_b   1.000
_cell.length_c   1.000
_cell.angle_alpha   90.00
_cell.angle_beta   90.00
_cell.angle_gamma   90.00
#
_symmetry.space_group_name_H-M   'P 1'
#
loop_
_entity.id
_entity.type
_entity.pdbx_description
1 polymer ?
#
loop_
_entity_poly.entity_id
_entity_poly.type
_entity_poly.pdbx_seq_one_letter_code
_entity_poly.pdbx_strand_id
1 'polypeptide(L)'
;MQKHKRVISLVLALMIALSCFTCLGSVTAFAADDAKLQMGDVNGDGDIDIDDASMLQIHLISPQRANLSAEQLRVADVNGDGEVDSDDVTTIQLYLLGRVDFVEPTEPVTEPVTEPVTEPVTEPETQIATDTEPVTEPVEEAVYSIAGQPDEVFGGWDATNVATEMTKNDDGTYSYTTAMEPVNEAQFKVIKNHSWDTSYGPNGSNFVF
;
A
#
# COMPACT_ATOMS: atom_id res chain seq x y z
N MET A 1 -73.63 16.67 25.46
CA MET A 1 -72.15 16.71 25.62
C MET A 1 -71.34 15.91 24.57
N GLN A 2 -71.95 15.34 23.51
CA GLN A 2 -71.23 14.52 22.51
C GLN A 2 -70.63 15.31 21.33
N LYS A 3 -71.17 16.50 21.00
CA LYS A 3 -70.69 17.30 19.85
C LYS A 3 -69.35 18.00 20.11
N HIS A 4 -69.13 18.54 21.31
CA HIS A 4 -67.86 19.20 21.67
C HIS A 4 -66.67 18.23 21.72
N LYS A 5 -66.89 16.96 22.10
CA LYS A 5 -65.85 15.93 22.12
C LYS A 5 -65.35 15.55 20.72
N ARG A 6 -66.22 15.61 19.70
CA ARG A 6 -65.85 15.33 18.30
C ARG A 6 -65.06 16.48 17.68
N VAL A 7 -65.42 17.73 18.00
CA VAL A 7 -64.70 18.92 17.53
C VAL A 7 -63.33 19.05 18.20
N ILE A 8 -63.23 18.78 19.51
CA ILE A 8 -61.94 18.78 20.22
C ILE A 8 -61.01 17.68 19.71
N SER A 9 -61.54 16.49 19.40
CA SER A 9 -60.76 15.38 18.82
C SER A 9 -60.23 15.70 17.42
N LEU A 10 -61.05 16.35 16.57
CA LEU A 10 -60.64 16.78 15.24
C LEU A 10 -59.56 17.88 15.26
N VAL A 11 -59.64 18.80 16.21
CA VAL A 11 -58.64 19.87 16.38
C VAL A 11 -57.33 19.32 16.96
N LEU A 12 -57.38 18.32 17.84
CA LEU A 12 -56.17 17.68 18.39
C LEU A 12 -55.45 16.81 17.35
N ALA A 13 -56.19 16.11 16.47
CA ALA A 13 -55.60 15.30 15.41
C ALA A 13 -54.92 16.15 14.31
N LEU A 14 -55.46 17.32 14.01
CA LEU A 14 -54.88 18.24 13.02
C LEU A 14 -53.56 18.88 13.52
N MET A 15 -53.44 19.10 14.84
CA MET A 15 -52.23 19.64 15.47
C MET A 15 -51.07 18.62 15.51
N ILE A 16 -51.36 17.32 15.57
CA ILE A 16 -50.34 16.25 15.53
C ILE A 16 -49.87 15.96 14.09
N ALA A 17 -50.71 16.25 13.09
CA ALA A 17 -50.32 16.16 11.68
C ALA A 17 -49.39 17.31 11.23
N LEU A 18 -49.45 18.47 11.90
CA LEU A 18 -48.62 19.63 11.59
C LEU A 18 -47.23 19.60 12.26
N SER A 19 -47.00 18.71 13.23
CA SER A 19 -45.68 18.49 13.85
C SER A 19 -44.78 17.50 13.11
N CYS A 20 -45.23 16.93 11.98
CA CYS A 20 -44.45 15.98 11.17
C CYS A 20 -43.77 16.64 9.95
N PHE A 21 -43.68 17.98 9.91
CA PHE A 21 -43.21 18.72 8.72
C PHE A 21 -41.97 19.59 8.94
N THR A 22 -41.13 19.33 9.93
CA THR A 22 -39.84 20.07 10.06
C THR A 22 -38.61 19.21 10.29
N CYS A 23 -38.70 17.90 10.06
CA CYS A 23 -37.51 17.06 9.88
C CYS A 23 -37.24 16.80 8.39
N LEU A 24 -37.48 17.78 7.51
CA LEU A 24 -36.65 17.90 6.31
C LEU A 24 -35.32 18.47 6.79
N GLY A 25 -34.54 17.64 7.49
CA GLY A 25 -33.11 17.85 7.51
C GLY A 25 -32.72 17.86 6.04
N SER A 26 -32.17 18.98 5.59
CA SER A 26 -31.45 19.02 4.33
C SER A 26 -30.49 17.84 4.38
N VAL A 27 -30.81 16.76 3.66
CA VAL A 27 -29.79 15.85 3.20
C VAL A 27 -29.03 16.72 2.23
N THR A 28 -28.03 17.43 2.74
CA THR A 28 -26.94 17.87 1.90
C THR A 28 -26.36 16.57 1.40
N ALA A 29 -26.87 16.11 0.26
CA ALA A 29 -26.09 15.30 -0.63
C ALA A 29 -24.84 16.14 -0.83
N PHE A 30 -23.78 15.79 -0.11
CA PHE A 30 -22.46 16.09 -0.58
C PHE A 30 -22.46 15.41 -1.94
N ALA A 31 -22.64 16.21 -3.00
CA ALA A 31 -22.04 15.86 -4.26
C ALA A 31 -20.56 15.75 -3.89
N ALA A 32 -20.14 14.53 -3.52
CA ALA A 32 -18.78 14.14 -3.74
C ALA A 32 -18.58 14.50 -5.20
N ASP A 33 -17.77 15.53 -5.43
CA ASP A 33 -17.21 15.76 -6.73
C ASP A 33 -16.73 14.37 -7.17
N ASP A 34 -17.27 13.84 -8.28
CA ASP A 34 -16.75 12.62 -8.90
C ASP A 34 -15.37 12.99 -9.44
N ALA A 35 -14.43 13.28 -8.53
CA ALA A 35 -13.02 13.42 -8.80
C ALA A 35 -12.61 12.03 -9.26
N LYS A 36 -12.66 11.86 -10.57
CA LYS A 36 -12.22 10.66 -11.26
C LYS A 36 -10.78 10.43 -10.81
N LEU A 37 -10.57 9.40 -9.98
CA LEU A 37 -9.23 9.01 -9.55
C LEU A 37 -8.37 8.79 -10.79
N GLN A 38 -7.17 9.37 -10.75
CA GLN A 38 -6.21 9.27 -11.83
C GLN A 38 -5.44 7.95 -11.68
N MET A 39 -5.08 7.31 -12.80
CA MET A 39 -4.19 6.14 -12.76
C MET A 39 -2.89 6.50 -12.01
N GLY A 40 -2.54 5.72 -10.99
CA GLY A 40 -1.40 5.95 -10.10
C GLY A 40 -1.65 6.86 -8.89
N ASP A 41 -2.79 7.56 -8.80
CA ASP A 41 -3.21 8.34 -7.63
C ASP A 41 -3.91 7.40 -6.62
N VAL A 42 -3.09 6.67 -5.87
CA VAL A 42 -3.53 5.62 -4.93
C VAL A 42 -4.13 6.25 -3.69
N ASN A 43 -3.59 7.38 -3.23
CA ASN A 43 -4.04 8.04 -2.01
C ASN A 43 -5.28 8.93 -2.22
N GLY A 44 -5.61 9.28 -3.47
CA GLY A 44 -6.75 10.06 -3.87
C GLY A 44 -6.63 11.56 -3.58
N ASP A 45 -5.41 12.08 -3.46
CA ASP A 45 -5.15 13.50 -3.20
C ASP A 45 -5.05 14.35 -4.48
N GLY A 46 -5.02 13.69 -5.65
CA GLY A 46 -5.04 14.31 -6.97
C GLY A 46 -3.66 14.57 -7.57
N ASP A 47 -2.58 14.28 -6.85
CA ASP A 47 -1.22 14.27 -7.37
C ASP A 47 -0.73 12.81 -7.49
N ILE A 48 0.25 12.55 -8.38
CA ILE A 48 0.93 11.25 -8.43
C ILE A 48 2.35 11.46 -7.93
N ASP A 49 2.67 10.92 -6.76
CA ASP A 49 3.97 11.07 -6.14
C ASP A 49 4.41 9.84 -5.31
N ILE A 50 5.40 10.01 -4.43
CA ILE A 50 5.98 8.92 -3.65
C ILE A 50 5.06 8.45 -2.51
N ASP A 51 4.08 9.27 -2.13
CA ASP A 51 3.10 8.93 -1.11
C ASP A 51 2.12 7.88 -1.64
N ASP A 52 1.83 7.86 -2.95
CA ASP A 52 1.06 6.80 -3.62
C ASP A 52 1.79 5.46 -3.54
N ALA A 53 3.07 5.44 -3.91
CA ALA A 53 3.90 4.24 -3.82
C ALA A 53 4.02 3.74 -2.37
N SER A 54 4.12 4.67 -1.40
CA SER A 54 4.18 4.36 0.02
C SER A 54 2.85 3.81 0.54
N MET A 55 1.72 4.40 0.14
CA MET A 55 0.39 3.93 0.53
C MET A 55 0.11 2.54 -0.05
N LEU A 56 0.45 2.32 -1.32
CA LEU A 56 0.32 1.02 -1.96
C LEU A 56 1.20 -0.03 -1.28
N GLN A 57 2.45 0.31 -0.96
CA GLN A 57 3.35 -0.59 -0.23
C GLN A 57 2.79 -0.97 1.16
N ILE A 58 2.20 -0.01 1.88
CA ILE A 58 1.53 -0.27 3.16
C ILE A 58 0.31 -1.18 2.96
N HIS A 59 -0.47 -0.97 1.89
CA HIS A 59 -1.61 -1.82 1.56
C HIS A 59 -1.17 -3.29 1.34
N LEU A 60 -0.10 -3.52 0.58
CA LEU A 60 0.41 -4.88 0.30
C LEU A 60 0.92 -5.59 1.56
N ILE A 61 1.60 -4.88 2.45
CA ILE A 61 2.15 -5.44 3.69
C ILE A 61 1.06 -5.61 4.76
N SER A 62 0.12 -4.67 4.83
CA SER A 62 -0.88 -4.58 5.89
C SER A 62 -2.15 -3.87 5.41
N PRO A 63 -3.05 -4.58 4.71
CA PRO A 63 -4.27 -3.99 4.14
C PRO A 63 -5.16 -3.27 5.16
N GLN A 64 -5.07 -3.64 6.45
CA GLN A 64 -5.85 -3.00 7.51
C GLN A 64 -5.32 -1.62 7.92
N ARG A 65 -4.07 -1.27 7.56
CA ARG A 65 -3.46 0.03 7.84
C ARG A 65 -3.66 1.04 6.70
N ALA A 66 -3.81 0.56 5.47
CA ALA A 66 -4.17 1.35 4.31
C ALA A 66 -5.35 0.65 3.61
N ASN A 67 -6.56 0.97 4.04
CA ASN A 67 -7.77 0.35 3.51
C ASN A 67 -8.19 1.09 2.23
N LEU A 68 -7.63 0.66 1.10
CA LEU A 68 -7.90 1.22 -0.22
C LEU A 68 -9.33 0.86 -0.66
N SER A 69 -10.04 1.84 -1.20
CA SER A 69 -11.32 1.59 -1.85
C SER A 69 -11.16 0.77 -3.14
N ALA A 70 -12.25 0.20 -3.63
CA ALA A 70 -12.23 -0.55 -4.89
C ALA A 70 -11.77 0.31 -6.08
N GLU A 71 -12.07 1.61 -6.08
CA GLU A 71 -11.61 2.52 -7.14
C GLU A 71 -10.12 2.85 -6.99
N GLN A 72 -9.62 3.01 -5.76
CA GLN A 72 -8.18 3.18 -5.49
C GLN A 72 -7.37 1.95 -5.90
N LEU A 73 -7.90 0.75 -5.69
CA LEU A 73 -7.28 -0.48 -6.18
C LEU A 73 -7.26 -0.56 -7.71
N ARG A 74 -8.30 -0.05 -8.39
CA ARG A 74 -8.32 -0.01 -9.86
C ARG A 74 -7.29 0.94 -10.45
N VAL A 75 -7.03 2.07 -9.79
CA VAL A 75 -5.99 3.01 -10.24
C VAL A 75 -4.60 2.65 -9.72
N ALA A 76 -4.50 1.68 -8.80
CA ALA A 76 -3.22 1.16 -8.30
C ALA A 76 -2.58 0.11 -9.23
N ASP A 77 -3.38 -0.63 -10.01
CA ASP A 77 -2.93 -1.51 -11.11
C ASP A 77 -2.46 -0.63 -12.29
N VAL A 78 -1.23 -0.14 -12.18
CA VAL A 78 -0.66 0.83 -13.12
C VAL A 78 0.07 0.17 -14.29
N ASN A 79 0.38 -1.12 -14.17
CA ASN A 79 0.97 -1.92 -15.25
C ASN A 79 -0.10 -2.64 -16.10
N GLY A 80 -1.37 -2.66 -15.65
CA GLY A 80 -2.53 -3.15 -16.37
C GLY A 80 -2.61 -4.68 -16.46
N ASP A 81 -1.93 -5.41 -15.57
CA ASP A 81 -1.90 -6.87 -15.59
C ASP A 81 -3.06 -7.53 -14.84
N GLY A 82 -3.85 -6.71 -14.12
CA GLY A 82 -5.03 -7.15 -13.38
C GLY A 82 -4.75 -7.59 -11.94
N GLU A 83 -3.50 -7.54 -11.51
CA GLU A 83 -3.08 -7.73 -10.13
C GLU A 83 -2.64 -6.37 -9.53
N VAL A 84 -2.62 -6.28 -8.20
CA VAL A 84 -2.13 -5.09 -7.49
C VAL A 84 -1.03 -5.56 -6.56
N ASP A 85 0.23 -5.33 -6.93
CA ASP A 85 1.38 -5.90 -6.24
C ASP A 85 2.64 -4.99 -6.25
N SER A 86 3.82 -5.58 -5.99
CA SER A 86 5.09 -4.84 -5.93
C SER A 86 5.54 -4.27 -7.28
N ASP A 87 5.07 -4.82 -8.39
CA ASP A 87 5.39 -4.35 -9.73
C ASP A 87 4.71 -3.00 -9.99
N ASP A 88 3.51 -2.78 -9.45
CA ASP A 88 2.83 -1.49 -9.47
C ASP A 88 3.57 -0.42 -8.65
N VAL A 89 4.03 -0.79 -7.45
CA VAL A 89 4.84 0.11 -6.60
C VAL A 89 6.10 0.55 -7.36
N THR A 90 6.76 -0.39 -8.03
CA THR A 90 7.95 -0.11 -8.83
C THR A 90 7.61 0.76 -10.05
N THR A 91 6.46 0.51 -10.69
CA THR A 91 5.99 1.25 -11.85
C THR A 91 5.69 2.72 -11.50
N ILE A 92 5.03 2.99 -10.37
CA ILE A 92 4.83 4.35 -9.85
C ILE A 92 6.18 5.05 -9.66
N GLN A 93 7.14 4.40 -8.99
CA GLN A 93 8.47 5.00 -8.75
C GLN A 93 9.22 5.29 -10.07
N LEU A 94 9.14 4.40 -11.05
CA LEU A 94 9.76 4.59 -12.36
C LEU A 94 9.07 5.69 -13.18
N TYR A 95 7.76 5.84 -13.03
CA TYR A 95 6.98 6.92 -13.64
C TYR A 95 7.42 8.29 -13.09
N LEU A 96 7.62 8.41 -11.78
CA LEU A 96 8.15 9.64 -11.15
C LEU A 96 9.55 10.02 -11.65
N LEU A 97 10.33 9.02 -12.09
CA LEU A 97 11.64 9.22 -12.72
C LEU A 97 11.56 9.47 -14.24
N GLY A 98 10.35 9.48 -14.82
CA GLY A 98 10.11 9.65 -16.26
C GLY A 98 10.64 8.50 -17.11
N ARG A 99 10.67 7.27 -16.57
CA ARG A 99 11.24 6.09 -17.24
C ARG A 99 10.19 5.20 -17.91
N VAL A 100 8.96 5.22 -17.40
CA VAL A 100 7.83 4.43 -17.88
C VAL A 100 6.56 5.28 -17.86
N ASP A 101 5.57 4.89 -18.65
CA ASP A 101 4.21 5.41 -18.61
C ASP A 101 3.28 4.33 -18.03
N PHE A 102 2.15 4.73 -17.44
CA PHE A 102 1.13 3.78 -16.98
C PHE A 102 0.39 3.14 -18.15
N VAL A 103 -0.03 1.90 -17.94
CA VAL A 103 -0.79 1.11 -18.91
C VAL A 103 -2.17 0.87 -18.34
N GLU A 104 -3.22 1.24 -19.06
CA GLU A 104 -4.56 0.85 -18.65
C GLU A 104 -4.76 -0.65 -18.89
N PRO A 105 -5.48 -1.38 -18.00
CA PRO A 105 -5.78 -2.79 -18.18
C PRO A 105 -6.39 -3.03 -19.55
N THR A 106 -5.64 -3.71 -20.42
CA THR A 106 -6.19 -4.14 -21.70
C THR A 106 -7.13 -5.30 -21.43
N GLU A 107 -8.43 -5.08 -21.65
CA GLU A 107 -9.42 -6.15 -21.81
C GLU A 107 -8.78 -7.30 -22.61
N PRO A 108 -8.91 -8.58 -22.19
CA PRO A 108 -8.25 -9.68 -22.88
C PRO A 108 -8.68 -9.68 -24.35
N VAL A 109 -7.72 -9.39 -25.23
CA VAL A 109 -7.93 -9.41 -26.68
C VAL A 109 -8.30 -10.83 -27.07
N THR A 110 -9.60 -11.07 -27.23
CA THR A 110 -10.19 -12.32 -27.72
C THR A 110 -10.23 -12.33 -29.26
N GLU A 111 -9.19 -11.79 -29.90
CA GLU A 111 -9.05 -11.89 -31.35
C GLU A 111 -8.12 -13.06 -31.70
N PRO A 112 -8.55 -14.02 -32.56
CA PRO A 112 -7.67 -15.07 -33.03
C PRO A 112 -6.56 -14.45 -33.87
N VAL A 113 -5.32 -14.54 -33.38
CA VAL A 113 -4.12 -14.17 -34.15
C VAL A 113 -4.06 -15.08 -35.38
N THR A 114 -4.49 -14.54 -36.53
CA THR A 114 -4.37 -15.16 -37.85
C THR A 114 -3.41 -14.32 -38.69
N GLU A 115 -2.11 -14.39 -38.38
CA GLU A 115 -1.07 -14.00 -39.34
C GLU A 115 0.00 -15.09 -39.45
N PRO A 116 0.35 -15.53 -40.68
CA PRO A 116 1.36 -16.56 -40.87
C PRO A 116 2.77 -15.99 -40.73
N VAL A 117 3.52 -16.57 -39.79
CA VAL A 117 4.96 -16.38 -39.59
C VAL A 117 5.75 -16.70 -40.86
N THR A 118 6.61 -15.78 -41.31
CA THR A 118 7.70 -16.08 -42.26
C THR A 118 8.93 -15.23 -41.99
N GLU A 119 9.78 -15.66 -41.05
CA GLU A 119 11.24 -15.55 -41.20
C GLU A 119 11.91 -16.81 -40.61
N PRO A 120 12.89 -17.44 -41.29
CA PRO A 120 13.58 -18.61 -40.78
C PRO A 120 14.71 -18.19 -39.83
N VAL A 121 14.46 -18.29 -38.52
CA VAL A 121 15.55 -18.28 -37.54
C VAL A 121 16.25 -19.63 -37.60
N THR A 122 17.52 -19.62 -38.01
CA THR A 122 18.39 -20.80 -38.04
C THR A 122 19.01 -20.98 -36.64
N GLU A 123 18.63 -22.08 -36.00
CA GLU A 123 19.06 -22.52 -34.68
C GLU A 123 20.33 -23.40 -34.79
N PRO A 124 21.31 -23.31 -33.88
CA PRO A 124 22.09 -24.47 -33.49
C PRO A 124 21.40 -25.10 -32.28
N GLU A 125 20.78 -26.25 -32.54
CA GLU A 125 20.22 -27.14 -31.51
C GLU A 125 21.27 -27.40 -30.42
N THR A 126 20.92 -27.13 -29.17
CA THR A 126 21.54 -27.82 -28.03
C THR A 126 20.41 -28.36 -27.16
N GLN A 127 20.46 -29.68 -26.99
CA GLN A 127 19.40 -30.55 -26.55
C GLN A 127 18.83 -30.17 -25.17
N ILE A 128 17.50 -30.18 -25.09
CA ILE A 128 16.74 -30.21 -23.85
C ILE A 128 17.06 -31.54 -23.15
N ALA A 129 17.86 -31.49 -22.09
CA ALA A 129 17.74 -32.45 -21.01
C ALA A 129 16.69 -31.91 -20.04
N THR A 130 15.52 -32.53 -20.06
CA THR A 130 14.58 -32.48 -18.95
C THR A 130 15.26 -33.06 -17.71
N ASP A 131 15.62 -32.19 -16.78
CA ASP A 131 15.68 -32.51 -15.37
C ASP A 131 14.98 -31.39 -14.61
N THR A 132 13.84 -31.72 -14.01
CA THR A 132 13.01 -30.80 -13.22
C THR A 132 13.59 -30.74 -11.83
N GLU A 133 14.70 -30.02 -11.67
CA GLU A 133 15.10 -29.48 -10.38
C GLU A 133 14.47 -28.07 -10.28
N PRO A 134 13.77 -27.72 -9.19
CA PRO A 134 13.37 -26.34 -9.01
C PRO A 134 14.66 -25.52 -8.94
N VAL A 135 14.86 -24.62 -9.92
CA VAL A 135 15.85 -23.56 -9.78
C VAL A 135 15.35 -22.68 -8.66
N THR A 136 15.76 -23.05 -7.46
CA THR A 136 15.63 -22.26 -6.26
C THR A 136 16.76 -21.25 -6.39
N GLU A 137 16.52 -20.18 -7.16
CA GLU A 137 17.24 -18.92 -6.94
C GLU A 137 17.22 -18.70 -5.41
N PRO A 138 18.38 -18.56 -4.74
CA PRO A 138 18.35 -18.21 -3.35
C PRO A 138 17.71 -16.81 -3.30
N VAL A 139 16.46 -16.75 -2.83
CA VAL A 139 15.93 -15.50 -2.30
C VAL A 139 16.95 -15.09 -1.25
N GLU A 140 17.80 -14.11 -1.57
CA GLU A 140 18.72 -13.55 -0.60
C GLU A 140 17.85 -12.99 0.53
N GLU A 141 17.79 -13.74 1.63
CA GLU A 141 16.99 -13.34 2.77
C GLU A 141 17.55 -12.02 3.27
N ALA A 142 16.72 -10.97 3.24
CA ALA A 142 17.12 -9.65 3.68
C ALA A 142 17.62 -9.71 5.14
N VAL A 143 18.82 -9.21 5.37
CA VAL A 143 19.40 -9.09 6.72
C VAL A 143 19.09 -7.69 7.23
N TYR A 144 18.67 -7.59 8.48
CA TYR A 144 18.43 -6.31 9.14
C TYR A 144 19.36 -6.18 10.34
N SER A 145 19.92 -5.00 10.57
CA SER A 145 20.72 -4.69 11.76
C SER A 145 20.37 -3.33 12.34
N ILE A 146 20.80 -3.08 13.57
CA ILE A 146 20.60 -1.80 14.25
C ILE A 146 21.91 -1.02 14.29
N ALA A 147 21.87 0.27 13.94
CA ALA A 147 22.98 1.20 14.11
C ALA A 147 22.54 2.40 14.94
N GLY A 148 23.32 2.79 15.95
CA GLY A 148 22.91 3.83 16.88
C GLY A 148 23.81 4.07 18.09
N GLN A 149 23.30 4.84 19.04
CA GLN A 149 23.91 5.20 20.33
C GLN A 149 23.05 4.71 21.50
N PRO A 150 23.64 4.14 22.56
CA PRO A 150 25.08 4.01 22.80
C PRO A 150 25.76 2.93 21.93
N ASP A 151 27.02 3.16 21.54
CA ASP A 151 27.82 2.29 20.67
C ASP A 151 27.86 0.83 21.15
N GLU A 152 27.96 0.62 22.46
CA GLU A 152 28.06 -0.73 23.03
C GLU A 152 26.77 -1.55 22.86
N VAL A 153 25.64 -0.88 22.63
CA VAL A 153 24.31 -1.49 22.54
C VAL A 153 23.84 -1.56 21.09
N PHE A 154 24.10 -0.51 20.30
CA PHE A 154 23.61 -0.39 18.92
C PHE A 154 24.72 -0.36 17.88
N GLY A 155 25.93 -0.79 18.24
CA GLY A 155 27.01 -1.00 17.28
C GLY A 155 27.59 0.28 16.67
N GLY A 156 27.19 1.45 17.19
CA GLY A 156 27.51 2.75 16.63
C GLY A 156 26.78 3.02 15.32
N TRP A 157 26.97 4.21 14.76
CA TRP A 157 26.43 4.58 13.46
C TRP A 157 27.20 3.90 12.29
N ASP A 158 27.51 2.62 12.43
CA ASP A 158 28.20 1.78 11.45
C ASP A 158 27.22 0.80 10.81
N ALA A 159 26.87 1.04 9.54
CA ALA A 159 25.95 0.19 8.80
C ALA A 159 26.48 -1.22 8.53
N THR A 160 27.80 -1.40 8.58
CA THR A 160 28.45 -2.67 8.29
C THR A 160 28.60 -3.56 9.53
N ASN A 161 28.13 -3.08 10.68
CA ASN A 161 28.21 -3.82 11.93
C ASN A 161 27.18 -4.96 11.96
N VAL A 162 27.70 -6.19 11.98
CA VAL A 162 26.91 -7.44 12.03
C VAL A 162 26.54 -7.86 13.45
N ALA A 163 27.12 -7.23 14.49
CA ALA A 163 26.90 -7.63 15.88
C ALA A 163 25.47 -7.29 16.38
N THR A 164 24.77 -6.43 15.65
CA THR A 164 23.43 -5.95 15.95
C THR A 164 22.39 -6.45 14.93
N GLU A 165 22.72 -7.52 14.20
CA GLU A 165 21.76 -8.19 13.32
C GLU A 165 20.52 -8.67 14.09
N MET A 166 19.37 -8.51 13.45
CA MET A 166 18.06 -8.85 13.99
C MET A 166 17.71 -10.29 13.65
N THR A 167 17.00 -10.96 14.56
CA THR A 167 16.51 -12.31 14.36
C THR A 167 15.16 -12.30 13.66
N LYS A 168 15.04 -13.00 12.53
CA LYS A 168 13.78 -13.26 11.84
C LYS A 168 12.95 -14.26 12.66
N ASN A 169 11.71 -13.89 12.95
CA ASN A 169 10.74 -14.73 13.65
C ASN A 169 9.86 -15.49 12.64
N ASP A 170 9.17 -16.53 13.12
CA ASP A 170 8.27 -17.38 12.31
C ASP A 170 7.10 -16.60 11.68
N ASP A 171 6.72 -15.46 12.25
CA ASP A 171 5.68 -14.56 11.75
C ASP A 171 6.18 -13.57 10.69
N GLY A 172 7.45 -13.67 10.30
CA GLY A 172 8.09 -12.78 9.33
C GLY A 172 8.56 -11.44 9.90
N THR A 173 8.41 -11.19 11.20
CA THR A 173 8.94 -10.00 11.86
C THR A 173 10.42 -10.17 12.22
N TYR A 174 11.14 -9.06 12.37
CA TYR A 174 12.53 -9.05 12.85
C TYR A 174 12.59 -8.48 14.26
N SER A 175 13.37 -9.10 15.14
CA SER A 175 13.51 -8.69 16.53
C SER A 175 14.97 -8.57 16.96
N TYR A 176 15.26 -7.55 17.77
CA TYR A 176 16.53 -7.38 18.47
C TYR A 176 16.21 -7.02 19.92
N THR A 177 16.72 -7.81 20.87
CA THR A 177 16.50 -7.61 22.30
C THR A 177 17.84 -7.42 22.98
N THR A 178 17.99 -6.31 23.69
CA THR A 178 19.20 -5.97 24.44
C THR A 178 18.83 -5.40 25.80
N ALA A 179 19.73 -5.56 26.76
CA ALA A 179 19.64 -4.90 28.06
C ALA A 179 20.63 -3.74 28.07
N MET A 180 20.17 -2.56 28.48
CA MET A 180 21.02 -1.39 28.65
C MET A 180 20.79 -0.80 30.04
N GLU A 181 21.84 -0.19 30.58
CA GLU A 181 21.70 0.67 31.76
C GLU A 181 20.91 1.94 31.36
N PRO A 182 20.20 2.58 32.31
CA PRO A 182 19.47 3.81 32.02
C PRO A 182 20.41 4.88 31.44
N VAL A 183 20.12 5.28 30.20
CA VAL A 183 20.80 6.39 29.53
C VAL A 183 19.89 7.62 29.51
N ASN A 184 20.49 8.80 29.33
CA ASN A 184 19.71 10.03 29.19
C ASN A 184 18.96 10.07 27.84
N GLU A 185 19.54 9.44 26.82
CA GLU A 185 18.99 9.36 25.47
C GLU A 185 19.64 8.19 24.73
N ALA A 186 18.82 7.35 24.09
CA ALA A 186 19.24 6.36 23.12
C ALA A 186 18.71 6.75 21.74
N GLN A 187 19.52 6.54 20.71
CA GLN A 187 19.11 6.77 19.32
C GLN A 187 19.50 5.62 18.43
N PHE A 188 18.64 5.18 17.52
CA PHE A 188 19.03 4.17 16.54
C PHE A 188 18.24 4.24 15.23
N LYS A 189 18.74 3.54 14.21
CA LYS A 189 18.03 3.20 12.97
C LYS A 189 18.17 1.70 12.69
N VAL A 190 17.18 1.15 12.00
CA VAL A 190 17.27 -0.20 11.42
C VAL A 190 17.80 -0.07 10.00
N ILE A 191 18.69 -0.97 9.60
CA ILE A 191 19.38 -0.95 8.31
C ILE A 191 19.11 -2.28 7.61
N LYS A 192 18.80 -2.23 6.31
CA LYS A 192 18.68 -3.43 5.48
C LYS A 192 19.99 -3.70 4.75
N ASN A 193 20.41 -4.95 4.72
CA ASN A 193 21.56 -5.45 3.95
C ASN A 193 22.86 -4.67 4.19
N HIS A 194 23.08 -4.23 5.43
CA HIS A 194 24.28 -3.47 5.84
C HIS A 194 24.56 -2.21 5.01
N SER A 195 23.52 -1.60 4.44
CA SER A 195 23.64 -0.37 3.66
C SER A 195 22.64 0.69 4.11
N TRP A 196 23.13 1.94 4.22
CA TRP A 196 22.28 3.11 4.46
C TRP A 196 21.32 3.39 3.29
N ASP A 197 21.50 2.75 2.13
CA ASP A 197 20.59 2.83 0.99
C ASP A 197 19.14 2.49 1.37
N THR A 198 18.97 1.62 2.38
CA THR A 198 17.66 1.33 2.95
C THR A 198 17.77 1.29 4.47
N SER A 199 17.29 2.34 5.11
CA SER A 199 17.25 2.47 6.57
C SER A 199 15.92 3.01 7.07
N TYR A 200 15.56 2.65 8.30
CA TYR A 200 14.24 2.90 8.86
C TYR A 200 14.35 3.63 10.20
N GLY A 201 13.50 4.63 10.33
CA GLY A 201 13.15 5.30 11.57
C GLY A 201 11.98 6.26 11.38
N PRO A 202 11.37 6.75 12.47
CA PRO A 202 10.12 7.51 12.41
C PRO A 202 10.31 8.78 11.57
N ASN A 203 9.49 8.95 10.52
CA ASN A 203 9.58 10.06 9.56
C ASN A 203 10.99 10.23 8.96
N GLY A 204 11.71 9.13 8.70
CA GLY A 204 13.09 9.14 8.21
C GLY A 204 14.15 9.58 9.24
N SER A 205 13.72 9.95 10.45
CA SER A 205 14.57 10.33 11.58
C SER A 205 15.00 9.11 12.39
N ASN A 206 15.86 9.31 13.40
CA ASN A 206 16.26 8.24 14.32
C ASN A 206 15.09 7.89 15.25
N PHE A 207 15.00 6.62 15.68
CA PHE A 207 14.24 6.28 16.87
C PHE A 207 14.95 6.93 18.07
N VAL A 208 14.21 7.60 18.96
CA VAL A 208 14.76 8.27 20.16
C VAL A 208 13.92 7.88 21.37
N PHE A 209 14.56 7.48 22.47
CA PHE A 209 13.88 7.14 23.74
C PHE A 209 14.81 7.28 24.96
#